data_AF-A0A4R3AN15-F1
#
_entry.id   AF-A0A4R3AN15-F1
#
_cell.length_a   1.000
_cell.length_b   1.000
_cell.length_c   1.000
_cell.angle_alpha   90.00
_cell.angle_beta   90.00
_cell.angle_gamma   90.00
#
_symmetry.space_group_name_H-M   'P 1'
#
loop_
_entity.id
_entity.type
_entity.pdbx_description
1 polymer ?
#
loop_
_entity_poly.entity_id
_entity_poly.type
_entity_poly.pdbx_seq_one_letter_code
_entity_poly.pdbx_strand_id
1 'polypeptide(L)'
;MTHIALLIGNDINNINKGTSWNDLLMSIKKKYHVQSLENGQKPFPMLYEEIFLNAIKQKHVDEKELKTFIADAVSAIQQNEIHELIRAYPFKIS
;
A
#
# COMPACT_ATOMS: atom_id res chain seq x y z
N MET A 1 34.50 3.82 -2.54
CA MET A 1 33.26 3.60 -3.32
C MET A 1 32.09 3.97 -2.45
N THR A 2 31.18 4.81 -2.93
CA THR A 2 29.98 5.23 -2.20
C THR A 2 28.87 4.20 -2.43
N HIS A 3 28.40 3.59 -1.35
CA HIS A 3 27.21 2.74 -1.39
C HIS A 3 25.99 3.65 -1.30
N ILE A 4 25.17 3.65 -2.35
CA ILE A 4 23.95 4.44 -2.41
C ILE A 4 22.79 3.50 -2.09
N ALA A 5 22.06 3.81 -1.02
CA ALA A 5 20.79 3.19 -0.70
C ALA A 5 19.68 4.16 -1.06
N LEU A 6 18.68 3.69 -1.80
CA LEU A 6 17.50 4.48 -2.15
C LEU A 6 16.32 4.00 -1.31
N LEU A 7 15.74 4.90 -0.51
CA LEU A 7 14.53 4.65 0.25
C LEU A 7 13.36 5.23 -0.52
N ILE A 8 12.47 4.36 -0.99
CA ILE A 8 11.33 4.73 -1.83
C ILE A 8 10.04 4.46 -1.06
N GLY A 9 9.27 5.52 -0.83
CA GLY A 9 7.90 5.41 -0.36
C GLY A 9 6.93 5.17 -1.52
N ASN A 10 5.79 4.56 -1.23
CA ASN A 10 4.72 4.31 -2.23
C ASN A 10 4.12 5.58 -2.86
N ASP A 11 4.42 6.76 -2.31
CA ASP A 11 3.91 8.02 -2.85
C ASP A 11 4.42 8.29 -4.28
N ILE A 12 5.52 7.64 -4.71
CA ILE A 12 5.97 7.68 -6.10
C ILE A 12 4.91 7.15 -7.09
N ASN A 13 3.95 6.35 -6.62
CA ASN A 13 2.89 5.79 -7.44
C ASN A 13 1.82 6.83 -7.80
N ASN A 14 1.77 7.96 -7.11
CA ASN A 14 0.80 9.04 -7.32
C ASN A 14 1.19 10.03 -8.43
N ILE A 15 2.37 9.86 -9.03
CA ILE A 15 2.85 10.70 -10.14
C ILE A 15 2.01 10.45 -11.41
N ASN A 16 1.58 9.21 -11.61
CA ASN A 16 0.51 8.88 -12.54
C ASN A 16 -0.80 8.75 -11.74
N LYS A 17 -1.96 8.54 -12.39
CA LYS A 17 -3.24 8.23 -11.72
C LYS A 17 -3.22 6.85 -11.03
N GLY A 18 -2.18 6.56 -10.25
CA GLY A 18 -2.03 5.35 -9.46
C GLY A 18 -2.84 5.40 -8.18
N THR A 19 -2.89 4.25 -7.51
CA THR A 19 -3.56 4.10 -6.22
C THR A 19 -2.59 4.49 -5.11
N SER A 20 -2.88 5.57 -4.39
CA SER A 20 -2.13 5.89 -3.18
C SER A 20 -2.43 4.88 -2.07
N TRP A 21 -1.56 4.78 -1.06
CA TRP A 21 -1.90 4.00 0.14
C TRP A 21 -3.17 4.51 0.81
N ASN A 22 -3.42 5.82 0.75
CA ASN A 22 -4.63 6.41 1.31
C ASN A 22 -5.89 5.95 0.55
N ASP A 23 -5.81 5.86 -0.78
CA ASP A 23 -6.91 5.38 -1.62
C ASP A 23 -7.19 3.90 -1.39
N LEU A 24 -6.14 3.09 -1.24
CA LEU A 24 -6.27 1.68 -0.89
C LEU A 24 -6.94 1.53 0.48
N LEU A 25 -6.49 2.28 1.49
CA LEU A 25 -7.10 2.23 2.82
C LEU A 25 -8.58 2.65 2.80
N MET A 26 -8.93 3.73 2.09
CA MET A 26 -10.32 4.12 1.91
C MET A 26 -11.15 3.03 1.22
N SER A 27 -10.57 2.36 0.22
CA SER A 27 -11.22 1.26 -0.51
C SER A 27 -11.46 0.04 0.38
N ILE A 28 -10.49 -0.34 1.20
CA ILE A 28 -10.63 -1.43 2.18
C ILE A 28 -11.66 -1.06 3.25
N LYS A 29 -11.60 0.18 3.81
CA LYS A 29 -12.59 0.67 4.77
C LYS A 29 -14.00 0.58 4.21
N LYS A 30 -14.20 1.03 2.97
CA LYS A 30 -15.48 0.96 2.26
C LYS A 30 -15.94 -0.48 2.06
N LYS A 31 -15.05 -1.37 1.60
CA LYS A 31 -15.38 -2.79 1.36
C LYS A 31 -15.84 -3.49 2.65
N TYR A 32 -15.12 -3.29 3.75
CA TYR A 32 -15.41 -3.99 5.02
C TYR A 32 -16.28 -3.19 5.99
N HIS A 33 -16.72 -1.98 5.63
CA HIS A 33 -17.52 -1.06 6.44
C HIS A 33 -16.91 -0.82 7.84
N VAL A 34 -15.60 -0.59 7.89
CA VAL A 34 -14.90 -0.28 9.15
C VAL A 34 -15.15 1.19 9.50
N GLN A 35 -15.98 1.43 10.52
CA GLN A 35 -16.41 2.78 10.90
C GLN A 35 -15.38 3.57 11.73
N SER A 36 -14.49 2.89 12.46
CA SER A 36 -13.56 3.52 13.40
C SER A 36 -12.12 3.25 13.02
N LEU A 37 -11.50 4.18 12.31
CA LEU A 37 -10.04 4.23 12.20
C LEU A 37 -9.67 5.70 12.37
N GLU A 38 -9.07 5.99 13.51
CA GLU A 38 -8.79 7.32 14.04
C GLU A 38 -8.24 8.33 13.01
N ASN A 39 -8.52 9.59 13.31
CA ASN A 39 -8.20 10.82 12.58
C ASN A 39 -6.70 10.97 12.23
N GLY A 40 -6.21 10.23 11.23
CA GLY A 40 -4.95 10.53 10.53
C GLY A 40 -3.66 10.44 11.35
N GLN A 41 -3.71 9.98 12.61
CA GLN A 41 -2.53 9.91 13.49
C GLN A 41 -1.90 8.51 13.59
N LYS A 42 -2.61 7.46 13.19
CA LYS A 42 -2.09 6.09 13.26
C LYS A 42 -1.17 5.78 12.07
N PRO A 43 0.05 5.25 12.32
CA PRO A 43 0.90 4.71 11.27
C PRO A 43 0.18 3.63 10.45
N PHE A 44 0.49 3.59 9.15
CA PHE A 44 -0.12 2.67 8.19
C PHE A 44 -0.18 1.20 8.66
N PRO A 45 0.91 0.60 9.22
CA PRO A 45 0.88 -0.80 9.66
C PRO A 45 -0.21 -1.05 10.71
N MET A 46 -0.36 -0.14 11.67
CA MET A 46 -1.35 -0.25 12.73
C MET A 46 -2.78 -0.13 12.19
N LEU A 47 -2.98 0.74 11.20
CA LEU A 47 -4.29 0.91 10.56
C LEU A 47 -4.71 -0.34 9.78
N TYR A 48 -3.77 -0.93 9.03
CA TYR A 48 -3.99 -2.19 8.32
C TYR A 48 -4.30 -3.32 9.30
N GLU A 49 -3.53 -3.46 10.38
CA GLU A 49 -3.75 -4.46 11.42
C GLU A 49 -5.12 -4.31 12.07
N GLU A 50 -5.56 -3.08 12.36
CA GLU A 50 -6.86 -2.82 12.95
C GLU A 50 -8.01 -3.16 11.99
N ILE A 51 -7.88 -2.82 10.70
CA ILE A 51 -8.83 -3.27 9.66
C ILE A 51 -8.88 -4.79 9.62
N PHE A 52 -7.72 -5.44 9.54
CA PHE A 52 -7.58 -6.88 9.43
C PHE A 52 -8.20 -7.60 10.63
N LEU A 53 -7.85 -7.19 11.84
CA LEU A 53 -8.35 -7.76 13.09
C LEU A 53 -9.85 -7.53 13.26
N ASN A 54 -10.36 -6.34 12.93
CA ASN A 54 -11.79 -6.05 13.01
C ASN A 54 -12.60 -6.83 11.96
N ALA A 55 -12.11 -6.91 10.72
CA ALA A 55 -12.76 -7.64 9.63
C ALA A 55 -12.85 -9.14 9.93
N ILE A 56 -11.78 -9.75 10.43
CA ILE A 56 -11.76 -11.18 10.81
C ILE A 56 -12.65 -11.44 12.02
N LYS A 57 -12.51 -10.66 13.10
CA LYS A 57 -13.20 -10.93 14.36
C LYS A 57 -14.71 -10.69 14.27
N GLN A 58 -15.14 -9.66 13.55
CA GLN A 58 -16.55 -9.23 13.56
C GLN A 58 -17.35 -9.74 12.35
N LYS A 59 -16.70 -10.06 11.23
CA LYS A 59 -17.39 -10.33 9.95
C LYS A 59 -17.01 -11.66 9.29
N HIS A 60 -16.23 -12.53 9.94
CA HIS A 60 -15.73 -13.78 9.35
C HIS A 60 -15.11 -13.60 7.95
N VAL A 61 -14.42 -12.47 7.75
CA VAL A 61 -13.77 -12.19 6.47
C VAL A 61 -12.62 -13.16 6.26
N ASP A 62 -12.57 -13.76 5.06
CA ASP A 62 -11.44 -14.58 4.65
C ASP A 62 -10.21 -13.68 4.44
N GLU A 63 -9.16 -13.93 5.22
CA GLU A 63 -7.86 -13.29 5.11
C GLU A 63 -7.31 -13.35 3.68
N LYS A 64 -7.53 -14.47 2.98
CA LYS A 64 -7.12 -14.64 1.59
C LYS A 64 -7.81 -13.63 0.69
N GLU A 65 -9.10 -13.36 0.91
CA GLU A 65 -9.87 -12.42 0.11
C GLU A 65 -9.36 -10.98 0.29
N LEU A 66 -9.06 -10.60 1.53
CA LEU A 66 -8.47 -9.28 1.82
C LEU A 66 -7.10 -9.13 1.15
N LYS A 67 -6.23 -10.12 1.30
CA LYS A 67 -4.89 -10.09 0.69
C LYS A 67 -4.96 -10.07 -0.83
N THR A 68 -5.90 -10.81 -1.41
CA THR A 68 -6.15 -10.80 -2.87
C THR A 68 -6.60 -9.42 -3.32
N PHE A 69 -7.54 -8.80 -2.61
CA PHE A 69 -8.00 -7.43 -2.92
C PHE A 69 -6.87 -6.40 -2.88
N ILE A 70 -5.97 -6.50 -1.90
CA ILE A 70 -4.79 -5.63 -1.80
C ILE A 70 -3.83 -5.88 -2.96
N ALA A 71 -3.55 -7.14 -3.27
CA ALA A 71 -2.68 -7.52 -4.38
C ALA A 71 -3.22 -6.99 -5.71
N ASP A 72 -4.52 -7.13 -5.96
CA ASP A 72 -5.19 -6.62 -7.16
C ASP A 72 -5.04 -5.10 -7.26
N ALA A 73 -5.29 -4.38 -6.17
CA ALA A 73 -5.16 -2.92 -6.14
C ALA A 73 -3.72 -2.43 -6.37
N VAL A 74 -2.73 -3.15 -5.85
CA VAL A 74 -1.30 -2.86 -6.06
C VAL A 74 -0.87 -3.24 -7.48
N SER A 75 -1.40 -4.32 -8.05
CA SER A 75 -1.07 -4.74 -9.42
C SER A 75 -1.51 -3.73 -10.49
N ALA A 76 -2.51 -2.90 -10.18
CA ALA A 76 -3.00 -1.84 -11.05
C ALA A 76 -2.08 -0.60 -11.09
N ILE A 77 -1.06 -0.54 -10.25
CA ILE A 77 -0.11 0.57 -10.22
C ILE A 77 0.67 0.60 -11.53
N GLN A 78 0.52 1.70 -12.27
CA GLN A 78 1.25 1.93 -13.51
C GLN A 78 2.63 2.48 -13.22
N GLN A 79 3.62 1.95 -13.95
CA GLN A 79 4.97 2.48 -13.92
C GLN A 79 4.98 3.93 -14.43
N ASN A 80 5.93 4.72 -13.93
CA ASN A 80 6.15 6.10 -14.34
C ASN A 80 7.65 6.35 -14.55
N GLU A 81 7.98 7.56 -14.99
CA GLU A 81 9.34 8.02 -15.24
C GLU A 81 10.31 7.74 -14.07
N ILE A 82 9.88 7.94 -12.82
CA ILE A 82 10.76 7.68 -11.65
C ILE A 82 11.12 6.19 -11.55
N HIS A 83 10.16 5.29 -11.81
CA HIS A 83 10.44 3.86 -11.85
C HIS A 83 11.45 3.49 -12.94
N GLU A 84 11.38 4.16 -14.09
CA GLU A 84 12.34 3.97 -15.18
C GLU A 84 13.74 4.45 -14.79
N LEU A 85 13.83 5.64 -14.19
CA LEU A 85 15.09 6.22 -13.71
C LEU A 85 15.75 5.34 -12.64
N ILE A 86 14.97 4.79 -11.71
CA ILE A 86 15.47 3.86 -10.69
C ILE A 86 16.07 2.61 -11.36
N ARG A 87 15.39 2.02 -12.35
CA ARG A 87 15.90 0.81 -13.04
C ARG A 87 17.14 1.08 -13.88
N ALA A 88 17.22 2.27 -14.49
CA ALA A 88 18.38 2.68 -15.27
C ALA A 88 19.60 2.99 -14.39
N TYR A 89 19.41 3.20 -13.09
CA TYR A 89 20.50 3.49 -12.17
C TYR A 89 21.33 2.22 -11.90
N PRO A 90 22.68 2.28 -12.04
CA PRO A 90 23.55 1.11 -11.87
C PRO A 90 23.77 0.80 -10.39
N PHE A 91 22.75 0.26 -9.72
CA PHE A 91 22.90 -0.29 -8.38
C PHE A 91 23.81 -1.52 -8.44
N LYS A 92 24.96 -1.47 -7.75
CA LYS A 92 25.72 -2.68 -7.45
C LYS A 92 24.98 -3.45 -6.36
N ILE A 93 24.24 -4.48 -6.75
CA ILE A 93 23.74 -5.49 -5.81
C ILE A 93 24.94 -6.38 -5.48
N SER A 94 25.49 -6.20 -4.27
CA SER A 94 26.57 -7.00 -3.71
C SER A 94 26.07 -8.36 -3.23
#